data_AF-A0A2T8XKS9-F1
#
_entry.id   AF-A0A2T8XKS9-F1
#
_cell.length_a   1.000
_cell.length_b   1.000
_cell.length_c   1.000
_cell.angle_alpha   90.00
_cell.angle_beta   90.00
_cell.angle_gamma   90.00
#
_symmetry.space_group_name_H-M   'P 1'
#
loop_
_entity.id
_entity.type
_entity.pdbx_description
1 polymer ?
#
loop_
_entity_poly.entity_id
_entity_poly.type
_entity_poly.pdbx_seq_one_letter_code
_entity_poly.pdbx_strand_id
1 'polypeptide(L)' 'MMRCPFCRTAAHVRTSRYMSESVKESYLQCQNVHCSAT' A
#
# COMPACT_ATOMS: atom_id res chain seq x y z
N MET A 1 2.18 -8.94 -1.03
CA MET A 1 2.93 -7.67 -1.04
C MET A 1 2.69 -6.99 -2.38
N MET A 2 2.02 -5.85 -2.38
CA MET A 2 1.85 -5.07 -3.62
C MET A 2 3.13 -4.31 -3.91
N ARG A 3 3.43 -4.07 -5.18
CA ARG A 3 4.56 -3.21 -5.58
C ARG A 3 4.07 -1.78 -5.68
N CYS A 4 4.90 -0.84 -5.25
CA CYS A 4 4.65 0.58 -5.41
C CYS A 4 4.54 0.91 -6.92
N PRO A 5 3.48 1.60 -7.37
CA PRO A 5 3.30 1.91 -8.79
C PRO A 5 4.38 2.87 -9.34
N PHE A 6 5.03 3.66 -8.48
CA PHE A 6 6.02 4.66 -8.89
C PHE A 6 7.42 4.06 -9.06
N CYS A 7 7.92 3.38 -8.04
CA CYS A 7 9.30 2.87 -8.02
C CYS A 7 9.40 1.35 -8.13
N ARG A 8 8.28 0.63 -8.20
CA ARG A 8 8.18 -0.85 -8.24
C ARG A 8 8.80 -1.58 -7.04
N THR A 9 9.23 -0.85 -6.02
CA THR A 9 9.71 -1.41 -4.75
C THR A 9 8.54 -2.07 -3.99
N ALA A 10 8.84 -3.01 -3.11
CA ALA A 10 7.83 -3.60 -2.24
C ALA A 10 7.14 -2.52 -1.38
N ALA A 11 5.81 -2.57 -1.32
CA ALA A 11 5.01 -1.79 -0.41
C ALA A 11 4.38 -2.73 0.63
N HIS A 12 4.33 -2.27 1.88
CA HIS A 12 3.71 -3.02 2.97
C HIS A 12 2.36 -2.39 3.33
N VAL A 13 1.41 -3.22 3.73
CA VAL A 13 0.11 -2.75 4.20
C VAL A 13 0.29 -2.19 5.59
N ARG A 14 -0.04 -0.90 5.78
CA ARG A 14 -0.03 -0.26 7.10
C ARG A 14 -1.33 -0.52 7.84
N THR A 15 -2.43 -0.30 7.14
CA THR A 15 -3.78 -0.49 7.69
C THR A 15 -4.69 -0.99 6.60
N SER A 16 -5.76 -1.66 7.00
CA SER A 16 -6.82 -2.05 6.07
C SER A 16 -8.15 -1.81 6.74
N ARG A 17 -9.12 -1.31 5.98
CA ARG A 17 -10.50 -1.14 6.42
C ARG A 17 -11.45 -1.79 5.44
N TYR A 18 -12.53 -2.35 5.97
CA TYR A 18 -13.63 -2.80 5.13
C TYR A 18 -14.47 -1.57 4.80
N MET A 19 -14.60 -1.25 3.51
CA MET A 19 -15.54 -0.23 3.05
C MET A 19 -16.93 -0.83 2.84
N SER A 20 -17.00 -2.11 2.49
CA SER A 20 -18.22 -2.91 2.41
C SER A 20 -17.91 -4.37 2.74
N GLU A 21 -18.92 -5.25 2.75
CA GLU A 21 -18.73 -6.69 2.99
C GLU A 21 -17.84 -7.36 1.92
N SER A 22 -17.82 -6.82 0.70
CA SER A 22 -17.05 -7.34 -0.43
C SER A 22 -15.79 -6.54 -0.75
N VAL A 23 -15.66 -5.31 -0.24
CA VAL A 23 -14.55 -4.41 -0.57
C VAL A 23 -13.73 -4.08 0.67
N LYS A 24 -12.46 -4.47 0.61
CA LYS A 24 -11.45 -4.14 1.61
C LYS A 24 -10.45 -3.17 1.01
N GLU A 25 -10.42 -1.95 1.53
CA GLU A 25 -9.40 -0.97 1.22
C GLU A 25 -8.17 -1.24 2.10
N SER A 26 -6.98 -1.18 1.48
CA SER A 26 -5.70 -1.34 2.19
C SER A 26 -4.82 -0.15 1.87
N TYR A 27 -4.31 0.51 2.90
CA TYR A 27 -3.35 1.61 2.77
C TYR A 27 -1.94 1.04 2.81
N LEU A 28 -1.11 1.40 1.84
CA LEU A 28 0.19 0.78 1.64
C LEU A 28 1.33 1.79 1.59
N GLN A 29 2.33 1.57 2.43
CA GLN A 29 3.53 2.41 2.42
C GLN A 29 4.65 1.73 1.65
N CYS A 30 5.22 2.49 0.71
CA CYS A 30 6.42 2.11 0.00
C CYS A 30 7.60 1.99 0.98
N GLN A 31 8.37 0.90 0.86
CA GLN A 31 9.58 0.73 1.68
C GLN A 31 10.75 1.60 1.21
N ASN A 32 10.69 2.13 -0.01
CA ASN A 32 11.70 3.04 -0.50
C ASN A 32 11.49 4.44 0.10
N VAL A 33 12.34 4.83 1.05
CA VAL A 33 12.32 6.14 1.71
C VAL A 33 12.49 7.30 0.74
N HIS A 34 13.16 7.11 -0.40
CA HIS A 34 13.30 8.13 -1.44
C HIS A 34 12.01 8.29 -2.27
N CYS A 35 11.19 7.24 -2.35
CA CYS A 35 9.91 7.30 -3.06
C CYS A 35 8.84 8.01 -2.23
N SER A 36 8.89 7.91 -0.90
CA SER A 36 7.95 8.57 0.04
C SER A 36 6.45 8.34 -0.21
N ALA A 37 6.09 7.41 -1.09
CA ALA A 37 4.70 7.10 -1.45
C ALA A 37 4.02 6.29 -0.33
N THR A 38 2.84 6.75 0.07
CA THR A 38 2.00 6.16 1.14
C THR A 38 0.57 5.95 0.65
#